data_AF-A0A8H5K234-F1
#
_entry.id   AF-A0A8H5K234-F1
#
_cell.length_a   1.000
_cell.length_b   1.000
_cell.length_c   1.000
_cell.angle_alpha   90.00
_cell.angle_beta   90.00
_cell.angle_gamma   90.00
#
_symmetry.space_group_name_H-M   'P 1'
#
loop_
_entity.id
_entity.type
_entity.pdbx_description
1 polymer ?
#
loop_
_entity_poly.entity_id
_entity_poly.type
_entity_poly.pdbx_seq_one_letter_code
_entity_poly.pdbx_strand_id
1 'polypeptide(L)'
;MSQLRNPEVYENPATFDAYRYVKLRAQGGKWIYASLATSTSEDHFVFGIGKPICPGRFFAIAEIKTAVASILLDYGLRLAEGYTPKPMLFGFELFADPGVQLMVKRRS
;
A
#
# COMPACT_ATOMS: atom_id res chain seq x y z
N MET A 1 15.40 11.40 4.04
CA MET A 1 14.44 10.32 4.37
C MET A 1 13.27 10.41 3.40
N SER A 2 12.64 9.31 2.98
CA SER A 2 11.50 9.39 2.06
C SER A 2 10.33 10.11 2.73
N GLN A 3 9.62 11.00 2.02
CA GLN A 3 8.46 11.72 2.60
C GLN A 3 7.40 10.76 3.14
N LEU A 4 7.26 9.58 2.51
CA LEU A 4 6.37 8.49 2.93
C LEU A 4 6.64 7.96 4.35
N ARG A 5 7.83 8.20 4.91
CA ARG A 5 8.20 7.83 6.28
C ARG A 5 8.51 9.02 7.17
N ASN A 6 8.25 10.25 6.71
CA ASN A 6 8.52 11.46 7.48
C ASN A 6 7.42 11.66 8.55
N PRO A 7 7.75 11.68 9.85
CA PRO A 7 6.78 11.94 10.92
C PRO A 7 6.19 13.35 10.90
N GLU A 8 6.83 14.31 10.23
CA GLU A 8 6.29 15.67 10.04
C GLU A 8 5.14 15.69 9.00
N VAL A 9 5.07 14.68 8.13
CA VAL A 9 4.06 14.55 7.08
C VAL A 9 2.97 13.55 7.47
N TYR A 10 3.37 12.41 8.04
CA TYR A 10 2.48 11.32 8.40
C TYR A 10 2.60 10.98 9.88
N GLU A 11 1.47 10.99 10.60
CA GLU A 11 1.40 10.51 11.97
C GLU A 11 1.72 9.01 12.06
N ASN A 12 2.62 8.63 12.98
CA ASN A 12 3.07 7.26 13.22
C ASN A 12 3.47 6.53 11.92
N PRO A 13 4.44 7.05 11.14
CA PRO A 13 4.67 6.62 9.76
C PRO A 13 5.10 5.14 9.64
N ALA A 14 5.70 4.58 10.69
CA ALA A 14 6.11 3.18 10.76
C ALA A 14 4.94 2.20 11.01
N THR A 15 3.79 2.70 11.45
CA THR A 15 2.60 1.89 11.74
C THR A 15 1.67 1.86 10.53
N PHE A 16 1.13 0.68 10.22
CA PHE A 16 0.07 0.53 9.23
C PHE A 16 -1.27 1.01 9.84
N ASP A 17 -1.77 2.15 9.36
CA ASP A 17 -3.12 2.66 9.64
C ASP A 17 -3.97 2.58 8.37
N ALA A 18 -4.92 1.63 8.36
CA ALA A 18 -5.82 1.40 7.23
C ALA A 18 -6.70 2.62 6.88
N TYR A 19 -6.89 3.55 7.82
CA TYR A 19 -7.72 4.75 7.64
C TYR A 19 -6.91 6.02 7.40
N ARG A 20 -5.57 5.97 7.40
CA ARG A 20 -4.70 7.15 7.25
C ARG A 20 -5.13 8.07 6.10
N TYR A 21 -5.27 7.51 4.90
CA TYR A 21 -5.59 8.29 3.70
C TYR A 21 -7.05 8.74 3.62
N VAL A 22 -7.96 8.08 4.34
CA VAL A 22 -9.34 8.54 4.51
C VAL A 22 -9.36 9.79 5.39
N LYS A 23 -8.64 9.75 6.52
CA LYS A 23 -8.49 10.88 7.45
C LYS A 23 -7.82 12.07 6.76
N LEU A 24 -6.73 11.83 6.03
CA LEU A 24 -6.02 12.89 5.30
C LEU A 24 -6.93 13.57 4.27
N ARG A 25 -7.67 12.80 3.46
CA ARG A 25 -8.60 13.39 2.49
C ARG A 25 -9.66 14.28 3.13
N ALA A 26 -10.17 13.89 4.30
CA ALA A 26 -11.16 14.68 5.04
C ALA A 26 -10.63 16.05 5.50
N GLN A 27 -9.30 16.22 5.64
CA GLN A 27 -8.67 17.50 5.96
C GLN A 27 -8.67 18.49 4.79
N GLY A 28 -8.88 18.02 3.55
CA GLY A 28 -8.87 18.88 2.36
C GLY A 28 -7.50 19.48 2.03
N GLY A 29 -7.48 20.61 1.32
CA GLY A 29 -6.25 21.30 0.92
C GLY A 29 -5.32 20.40 0.10
N LYS A 30 -4.04 20.30 0.50
CA LYS A 30 -3.04 19.46 -0.17
C LYS A 30 -3.39 17.97 -0.17
N TRP A 31 -4.32 17.53 0.67
CA TRP A 31 -4.74 16.14 0.81
C TRP A 31 -6.00 15.77 0.04
N ILE A 32 -6.58 16.69 -0.76
CA ILE A 32 -7.84 16.44 -1.47
C ILE A 32 -7.81 15.18 -2.34
N TYR A 33 -6.63 14.78 -2.83
CA TYR A 33 -6.41 13.58 -3.62
C TYR A 33 -5.79 12.40 -2.86
N ALA A 34 -5.59 12.50 -1.54
CA ALA A 34 -4.87 11.50 -0.74
C ALA A 34 -5.48 10.08 -0.83
N SER A 35 -6.79 9.95 -1.07
CA SER A 35 -7.44 8.65 -1.24
C SER A 35 -7.48 8.15 -2.70
N LEU A 36 -6.93 8.92 -3.65
CA LEU A 36 -6.77 8.48 -5.03
C LEU A 36 -5.42 7.77 -5.14
N ALA A 37 -5.45 6.44 -5.10
CA ALA A 37 -4.23 5.61 -5.12
C ALA A 37 -3.35 5.79 -6.38
N THR A 38 -3.85 6.43 -7.43
CA THR A 38 -3.10 6.76 -8.66
C THR A 38 -2.55 8.19 -8.68
N SER A 39 -2.90 9.01 -7.67
CA SER A 39 -2.42 10.39 -7.56
C SER A 39 -0.98 10.42 -7.06
N THR A 40 -0.25 11.47 -7.45
CA THR A 40 1.11 11.70 -6.96
C THR A 40 1.25 13.15 -6.49
N SER A 41 2.05 13.35 -5.45
CA SER A 41 2.39 14.65 -4.88
C SER A 41 3.80 14.59 -4.27
N GLU A 42 4.32 15.73 -3.84
CA GLU A 42 5.60 15.79 -3.12
C GLU A 42 5.58 14.98 -1.83
N ASP A 43 4.42 14.89 -1.17
CA ASP A 43 4.23 14.09 0.06
C ASP A 43 3.95 12.61 -0.24
N HIS A 44 3.50 12.28 -1.46
CA HIS A 44 3.10 10.93 -1.86
C HIS A 44 3.46 10.62 -3.32
N PHE A 45 4.65 10.07 -3.57
CA PHE A 45 5.20 9.86 -4.92
C PHE A 45 5.54 8.40 -5.23
N VAL A 46 4.72 7.44 -4.77
CA VAL A 46 4.98 6.00 -4.96
C VAL A 46 5.09 5.58 -6.43
N PHE A 47 4.48 6.33 -7.35
CA PHE A 47 4.58 6.13 -8.80
C PHE A 47 5.54 7.12 -9.49
N GLY A 48 6.36 7.86 -8.74
CA GLY A 48 7.18 8.95 -9.24
C GLY A 48 6.43 10.28 -9.39
N ILE A 49 7.14 11.33 -9.79
CA ILE A 49 6.63 12.69 -9.94
C ILE A 49 7.16 13.33 -11.23
N GLY A 50 6.34 14.12 -11.92
CA GLY A 50 6.73 14.81 -13.15
C GLY A 50 6.90 13.88 -14.36
N LYS A 51 7.91 14.15 -15.19
CA LYS A 51 8.19 13.42 -16.44
C LYS A 51 8.39 11.90 -16.25
N PRO A 52 9.07 11.39 -15.20
CA PRO A 52 9.25 9.95 -14.98
C PRO A 52 8.10 9.29 -14.20
N ILE A 53 6.89 9.88 -14.17
CA ILE A 53 5.76 9.23 -13.51
C ILE A 53 5.41 7.90 -14.20
N CYS A 54 5.16 6.86 -13.42
CA CYS A 54 4.80 5.54 -13.93
C CYS A 54 3.51 5.63 -14.76
N PRO A 55 3.56 5.31 -16.07
CA PRO A 55 2.37 5.33 -16.91
C PRO A 55 1.41 4.19 -16.53
N GLY A 56 1.93 3.08 -15.99
CA GLY A 56 1.16 1.90 -15.60
C GLY A 56 0.36 2.04 -14.29
N ARG A 57 0.45 3.16 -13.57
CA ARG A 57 -0.17 3.31 -12.23
C ARG A 57 -1.68 3.05 -12.20
N PHE A 58 -2.40 3.41 -13.27
CA PHE A 58 -3.85 3.18 -13.35
C PHE A 58 -4.16 1.69 -13.46
N PHE A 59 -3.42 1.00 -14.32
CA PHE A 59 -3.53 -0.44 -14.53
C PHE A 59 -3.15 -1.19 -13.25
N ALA A 60 -2.01 -0.85 -12.64
CA ALA A 60 -1.56 -1.46 -11.39
C ALA A 60 -2.60 -1.34 -10.27
N ILE A 61 -3.20 -0.14 -10.09
CA ILE A 61 -4.26 0.04 -9.08
C ILE A 61 -5.53 -0.75 -9.41
N ALA A 62 -5.89 -0.90 -10.69
CA ALA A 62 -7.02 -1.73 -11.10
C ALA A 62 -6.77 -3.22 -10.81
N GLU A 63 -5.57 -3.72 -11.11
CA GLU A 63 -5.18 -5.10 -10.80
C GLU A 63 -5.16 -5.37 -9.29
N ILE A 64 -4.54 -4.48 -8.50
CA ILE A 64 -4.47 -4.63 -7.03
C ILE A 64 -5.88 -4.66 -6.43
N LYS A 65 -6.77 -3.75 -6.85
CA LYS A 65 -8.15 -3.73 -6.37
C LYS A 65 -8.90 -5.01 -6.72
N THR A 66 -8.74 -5.50 -7.95
CA THR A 66 -9.34 -6.75 -8.41
C THR A 66 -8.84 -7.93 -7.58
N ALA A 67 -7.52 -8.06 -7.42
CA ALA A 67 -6.92 -9.14 -6.63
C ALA A 67 -7.39 -9.11 -5.16
N VAL A 68 -7.38 -7.94 -4.51
CA VAL A 68 -7.87 -7.79 -3.13
C VAL A 68 -9.36 -8.13 -3.02
N ALA A 69 -10.18 -7.67 -3.97
CA ALA A 69 -11.61 -7.99 -3.98
C ALA A 69 -11.83 -9.52 -4.09
N SER A 70 -11.17 -10.19 -5.03
CA SER A 70 -11.25 -11.65 -5.18
C SER A 70 -10.79 -12.38 -3.92
N ILE A 71 -9.69 -11.94 -3.30
CA ILE A 71 -9.22 -12.51 -2.03
C ILE A 71 -10.28 -12.37 -0.93
N LEU A 72 -10.86 -11.18 -0.76
CA LEU A 72 -11.81 -10.91 0.32
C LEU A 72 -13.15 -11.64 0.13
N LEU A 73 -13.62 -11.76 -1.11
CA LEU A 73 -14.89 -12.41 -1.44
C LEU A 73 -14.77 -13.93 -1.39
N ASP A 74 -13.71 -14.49 -1.98
CA ASP A 74 -13.62 -15.92 -2.24
C ASP A 74 -12.73 -16.68 -1.24
N TYR A 75 -11.95 -15.99 -0.40
CA TYR A 75 -10.96 -16.61 0.47
C TYR A 75 -10.94 -16.08 1.91
N GLY A 76 -10.61 -16.96 2.84
CA GLY A 76 -10.15 -16.65 4.17
C GLY A 76 -8.65 -16.91 4.25
N LEU A 77 -7.89 -15.92 4.71
CA LEU A 77 -6.45 -16.00 4.86
C LEU A 77 -6.08 -15.85 6.33
N ARG A 78 -5.10 -16.62 6.79
CA ARG A 78 -4.41 -16.43 8.08
C ARG A 78 -2.92 -16.68 7.88
N LEU A 79 -2.09 -16.00 8.65
CA LEU A 79 -0.67 -16.38 8.75
C LEU A 79 -0.56 -17.76 9.41
N ALA A 80 0.43 -18.54 8.99
CA ALA A 80 0.80 -19.75 9.70
C ALA A 80 1.21 -19.42 11.14
N GLU A 81 0.93 -20.34 12.07
CA GLU A 81 1.24 -20.15 13.48
C GLU A 81 2.76 -19.98 13.68
N GLY A 82 3.15 -19.01 14.50
CA GLY A 82 4.56 -18.67 14.74
C GLY A 82 5.27 -17.97 13.57
N TYR A 83 4.61 -17.74 12.43
CA TYR A 83 5.23 -17.07 11.30
C TYR A 83 5.15 -15.54 11.41
N THR A 84 6.30 -14.87 11.36
CA THR A 84 6.40 -13.41 11.28
C THR A 84 7.01 -13.01 9.93
N PRO A 85 6.22 -12.44 9.00
CA PRO A 85 6.74 -12.03 7.70
C PRO A 85 7.86 -11.01 7.81
N LYS A 86 8.93 -11.23 7.05
CA LYS A 86 10.07 -10.32 6.96
C LYS A 86 10.16 -9.74 5.56
N PRO A 87 9.76 -8.48 5.35
CA PRO A 87 9.93 -7.82 4.07
C PRO A 87 11.40 -7.89 3.62
N MET A 88 11.61 -8.21 2.35
CA MET A 88 12.94 -8.29 1.78
C MET A 88 13.29 -6.95 1.14
N LEU A 89 14.43 -6.37 1.54
CA LEU A 89 14.98 -5.19 0.87
C LEU A 89 15.84 -5.67 -0.30
N PHE A 90 15.53 -5.22 -1.51
CA PHE A 90 16.33 -5.48 -2.70
C PHE A 90 16.64 -4.15 -3.39
N GLY A 91 17.85 -3.64 -3.17
CA GLY A 91 18.22 -2.29 -3.59
C GLY A 91 17.33 -1.24 -2.92
N PHE A 92 16.59 -0.48 -3.73
CA PHE A 92 15.64 0.54 -3.27
C PHE A 92 14.20 0.01 -3.15
N GLU A 93 13.96 -1.26 -3.47
CA GLU A 93 12.63 -1.87 -3.47
C GLU A 93 12.39 -2.70 -2.19
N LEU A 94 11.12 -2.75 -1.80
CA LEU A 94 10.64 -3.57 -0.70
C LEU A 94 9.78 -4.68 -1.28
N PHE A 95 10.27 -5.91 -1.21
CA PHE A 95 9.55 -7.10 -1.62
C PHE A 95 8.80 -7.71 -0.44
N ALA A 96 7.66 -8.34 -0.76
CA ALA A 96 7.00 -9.24 0.17
C ALA A 96 7.96 -10.38 0.55
N ASP A 97 7.76 -10.93 1.74
CA ASP A 97 8.52 -12.09 2.20
C ASP A 97 8.25 -13.30 1.27
N PRO A 98 9.24 -13.79 0.50
CA PRO A 98 9.03 -14.90 -0.42
C PRO A 98 8.81 -16.23 0.30
N GLY A 99 9.17 -16.32 1.58
CA GLY A 99 8.96 -17.50 2.42
C GLY A 99 7.63 -17.51 3.16
N VAL A 100 6.76 -16.50 2.95
CA VAL A 100 5.54 -16.34 3.73
C VAL A 100 4.65 -17.58 3.69
N GLN A 101 4.29 -18.08 4.88
CA GLN A 101 3.38 -19.20 5.02
C GLN A 101 1.98 -18.71 5.38
N LEU A 102 1.02 -19.00 4.52
CA LEU A 102 -0.38 -18.64 4.68
C LEU A 102 -1.26 -19.89 4.75
N MET A 103 -2.18 -19.90 5.71
CA MET A 103 -3.32 -20.81 5.72
C MET A 103 -4.43 -20.19 4.87
N VAL A 104 -4.84 -20.90 3.82
CA VAL A 104 -5.83 -20.42 2.84
C VAL A 104 -7.04 -21.34 2.84
N LYS A 105 -8.22 -20.77 3.01
CA LYS A 105 -9.50 -21.50 2.89
C LYS A 105 -10.40 -20.79 1.88
N ARG A 106 -10.91 -21.52 0.89
CA ARG A 106 -11.94 -20.98 -0.01
C ARG A 106 -13.27 -20.83 0.74
N ARG A 107 -13.93 -19.69 0.56
CA ARG A 107 -15.31 -19.43 0.99
C ARG A 107 -16.21 -19.94 -0.13
N SER A 108 -16.72 -21.15 0.04
CA SER A 108 -17.78 -21.72 -0.80
C SER A 108 -19.10 -21.04 -0.51
#